data_AF-A0A0M0GFW0-F1
#
_entry.id   AF-A0A0M0GFW0-F1
#
_cell.length_a   1.000
_cell.length_b   1.000
_cell.length_c   1.000
_cell.angle_alpha   90.00
_cell.angle_beta   90.00
_cell.angle_gamma   90.00
#
_symmetry.space_group_name_H-M   'P 1'
#
loop_
_entity.id
_entity.type
_entity.pdbx_description
1 polymer ?
#
loop_
_entity_poly.entity_id
_entity_poly.type
_entity_poly.pdbx_seq_one_letter_code
_entity_poly.pdbx_strand_id
1 'polypeptide(L)'
;MGKYIVLTNKDTFQTILQNEGLKPVETYHFYFFDKLKAKYTIAEVLDENMKIQLYEEYEGKEYVNHIGVKFFERFETLEAAREELDEIVKASGNSEDSIHSKLVKSDEVAV
;
A
#
# COMPACT_ATOMS: atom_id res chain seq x y z
N MET A 1 -8.45 8.68 -16.33
CA MET A 1 -7.00 8.48 -16.05
C MET A 1 -6.86 8.40 -14.55
N GLY A 2 -6.62 7.20 -14.01
CA GLY A 2 -6.61 6.98 -12.56
C GLY A 2 -5.60 7.87 -11.85
N LYS A 3 -6.06 8.58 -10.82
CA LYS A 3 -5.27 9.51 -10.01
C LYS A 3 -4.72 8.87 -8.76
N TYR A 4 -5.30 7.77 -8.29
CA TYR A 4 -4.96 7.16 -7.02
C TYR A 4 -4.28 5.81 -7.24
N ILE A 5 -3.30 5.48 -6.40
CA ILE A 5 -2.64 4.17 -6.35
C ILE A 5 -2.67 3.64 -4.93
N VAL A 6 -2.69 2.31 -4.79
CA VAL A 6 -2.59 1.64 -3.49
C VAL A 6 -1.18 1.10 -3.34
N LEU A 7 -0.51 1.53 -2.27
CA LEU A 7 0.87 1.15 -1.95
C LEU A 7 0.87 0.26 -0.73
N THR A 8 1.62 -0.82 -0.78
CA THR A 8 1.72 -1.78 0.31
C THR A 8 3.09 -1.67 0.98
N ASN A 9 3.11 -1.69 2.31
CA ASN A 9 4.30 -1.74 3.15
C ASN A 9 4.19 -2.96 4.06
N LYS A 10 5.16 -3.85 4.04
CA LYS A 10 5.25 -5.05 4.88
C LYS A 10 6.61 -5.10 5.55
N ASP A 11 6.74 -5.91 6.59
CA ASP A 11 8.02 -6.12 7.28
C ASP A 11 9.16 -6.47 6.30
N THR A 12 8.86 -7.28 5.28
CA THR A 12 9.82 -7.68 4.25
C THR A 12 10.13 -6.60 3.23
N PHE A 13 9.20 -5.69 2.93
CA PHE A 13 9.42 -4.60 1.97
C PHE A 13 8.68 -3.31 2.32
N GLN A 14 9.37 -2.19 2.22
CA GLN A 14 8.84 -0.84 2.48
C GLN A 14 8.88 -0.02 1.19
N THR A 15 7.83 0.76 0.95
CA THR A 15 7.77 1.75 -0.13
C THR A 15 8.01 3.14 0.43
N ILE A 16 8.91 3.89 -0.20
CA ILE A 16 9.20 5.27 0.18
C ILE A 16 8.19 6.19 -0.47
N LEU A 17 7.41 6.87 0.37
CA LEU A 17 6.32 7.78 -0.01
C LEU A 17 6.70 9.26 0.07
N GLN A 18 7.85 9.58 0.68
CA GLN A 18 8.37 10.94 0.76
C GLN A 18 8.97 11.35 -0.59
N ASN A 19 8.11 11.82 -1.49
CA ASN A 19 8.53 12.35 -2.77
C ASN A 19 7.52 13.35 -3.35
N GLU A 20 7.98 14.29 -4.16
CA GLU A 20 7.12 15.35 -4.74
C GLU A 20 6.10 14.81 -5.77
N GLY A 21 6.31 13.58 -6.27
CA GLY A 21 5.46 12.96 -7.28
C GLY A 21 4.27 12.14 -6.74
N LEU A 22 4.19 11.93 -5.42
CA LEU A 22 3.11 11.19 -4.77
C LEU A 22 2.63 11.96 -3.55
N LYS A 23 1.31 12.00 -3.37
CA LYS A 23 0.70 12.59 -2.19
C LYS A 23 -0.08 11.51 -1.46
N PRO A 24 0.39 10.99 -0.32
CA PRO A 24 -0.41 10.07 0.49
C PRO A 24 -1.70 10.77 0.92
N VAL A 25 -2.82 10.06 0.79
CA VAL A 25 -4.16 10.56 1.10
C VAL A 25 -4.74 9.82 2.30
N GLU A 26 -4.56 8.49 2.34
CA GLU A 26 -5.07 7.65 3.42
C GLU A 26 -4.13 6.49 3.71
N THR A 27 -3.99 6.13 4.98
CA THR A 27 -3.21 4.97 5.40
C THR A 27 -4.10 4.01 6.20
N TYR A 28 -3.99 2.73 5.89
CA TYR A 28 -4.73 1.65 6.53
C TYR A 28 -3.74 0.62 7.08
N HIS A 29 -3.97 0.18 8.30
CA HIS A 29 -3.21 -0.86 8.96
C HIS A 29 -3.97 -2.18 8.85
N PHE A 30 -3.37 -3.14 8.18
CA PHE A 30 -3.90 -4.50 8.07
C PHE A 30 -3.33 -5.36 9.20
N TYR A 31 -4.23 -5.76 10.09
CA TYR A 31 -3.97 -6.69 11.17
C TYR A 31 -4.51 -8.06 10.79
N PHE A 32 -3.73 -9.08 11.09
CA PHE A 32 -4.19 -10.47 11.07
C PHE A 32 -4.07 -11.00 12.50
N PHE A 33 -5.21 -11.34 13.09
CA PHE A 33 -5.39 -11.39 14.54
C PHE A 33 -5.00 -10.03 15.16
N ASP A 34 -4.00 -10.02 16.05
CA ASP A 34 -3.45 -8.83 16.70
C ASP A 34 -2.10 -8.40 16.14
N LYS A 35 -1.64 -9.03 15.04
CA LYS A 35 -0.35 -8.71 14.42
C LYS A 35 -0.55 -7.83 13.20
N LEU A 36 0.09 -6.67 13.20
CA LEU A 36 0.21 -5.84 12.02
C LEU A 36 0.98 -6.62 10.96
N LYS A 37 0.34 -6.92 9.83
CA LYS A 37 0.92 -7.67 8.72
C LYS A 37 1.35 -6.79 7.57
N ALA A 38 0.58 -5.74 7.31
CA ALA A 38 0.86 -4.79 6.24
C ALA A 38 0.27 -3.41 6.58
N LYS A 39 0.83 -2.37 5.99
CA LYS A 39 0.24 -1.05 5.91
C LYS A 39 -0.06 -0.75 4.45
N TYR A 40 -1.26 -0.29 4.18
CA TYR A 40 -1.70 0.08 2.86
C TYR A 40 -1.91 1.58 2.82
N THR A 41 -1.22 2.28 1.93
CA THR A 41 -1.37 3.72 1.77
C THR A 41 -1.93 4.01 0.40
N ILE A 42 -3.07 4.69 0.36
CA ILE A 42 -3.62 5.24 -0.87
C ILE A 42 -2.96 6.59 -1.10
N ALA A 43 -2.32 6.77 -2.26
CA ALA A 43 -1.66 7.99 -2.65
C ALA A 43 -2.19 8.52 -3.97
N GLU A 44 -2.29 9.84 -4.09
CA GLU A 44 -2.53 10.54 -5.35
C GLU A 44 -1.23 10.67 -6.14
N VAL A 45 -1.27 10.28 -7.41
CA VAL A 45 -0.16 10.39 -8.36
C VAL A 45 -0.15 11.81 -8.92
N LEU A 46 0.87 12.58 -8.52
CA LEU A 46 1.10 13.93 -9.02
C LEU A 46 1.99 13.93 -10.26
N ASP A 47 2.91 12.95 -10.36
CA ASP A 47 3.79 12.78 -11.51
C ASP A 47 3.79 11.32 -12.00
N GLU A 48 3.40 11.10 -13.26
CA GLU A 48 3.28 9.78 -13.87
C GLU A 48 4.62 9.18 -14.36
N ASN A 49 5.67 10.00 -14.43
CA ASN A 49 7.02 9.59 -14.81
C ASN A 49 7.85 9.18 -13.60
N MET A 50 7.34 9.42 -12.40
CA MET A 50 7.99 9.12 -11.14
C MET A 50 8.19 7.61 -10.93
N LYS A 51 9.21 7.30 -10.13
CA LYS A 51 9.51 5.94 -9.67
C LYS A 51 9.38 5.89 -8.16
N ILE A 52 8.62 4.91 -7.67
CA ILE A 52 8.55 4.56 -6.25
C ILE A 52 9.78 3.74 -5.92
N GLN A 53 10.44 4.12 -4.83
CA GLN A 53 11.53 3.31 -4.29
C GLN A 53 10.94 2.27 -3.35
N LEU A 54 11.24 1.01 -3.63
CA LEU A 54 10.88 -0.13 -2.81
C LEU A 54 12.17 -0.69 -2.21
N TYR A 55 12.23 -0.68 -0.89
CA TYR A 55 13.30 -1.26 -0.10
C TYR A 55 12.83 -2.63 0.38
N GLU A 56 13.58 -3.68 0.11
CA GLU A 56 13.30 -5.04 0.57
C GLU A 56 14.49 -5.57 1.35
N GLU A 57 14.24 -6.16 2.52
CA GLU A 57 15.26 -6.86 3.29
C GLU A 57 15.01 -8.36 3.18
N TYR A 58 15.96 -9.08 2.59
CA TYR A 58 15.88 -10.52 2.40
C TYR A 58 17.21 -11.19 2.76
N GLU A 59 17.17 -12.15 3.69
CA GLU A 59 18.35 -12.88 4.19
C GLU A 59 19.51 -11.97 4.66
N GLY A 60 19.18 -10.82 5.26
CA GLY A 60 20.16 -9.83 5.73
C GLY A 60 20.83 -9.02 4.61
N LYS A 61 20.26 -9.01 3.40
CA LYS A 61 20.65 -8.15 2.29
C LYS A 61 19.55 -7.15 1.97
N GLU A 62 19.98 -5.92 1.74
CA GLU A 62 19.11 -4.79 1.41
C GLU A 62 19.02 -4.66 -0.12
N TYR A 63 17.81 -4.67 -0.65
CA TYR A 63 17.52 -4.49 -2.07
C TYR A 63 16.71 -3.22 -2.28
N VAL A 64 17.23 -2.31 -3.09
CA VAL A 64 16.52 -1.08 -3.46
C VAL A 64 16.10 -1.17 -4.93
N ASN A 65 14.79 -1.23 -5.15
CA ASN A 65 14.17 -1.28 -6.47
C ASN A 65 13.46 0.03 -6.77
N HIS A 66 13.47 0.44 -8.04
CA HIS A 66 12.76 1.63 -8.51
C HIS A 66 11.67 1.23 -9.49
N ILE A 67 10.43 1.21 -9.03
CA ILE A 67 9.26 0.77 -9.81
C ILE A 67 8.51 2.02 -10.28
N GLY A 68 8.31 2.15 -11.60
CA GLY A 68 7.55 3.27 -12.14
C GLY A 68 6.09 3.25 -11.65
N VAL A 69 5.53 4.40 -11.30
CA VAL A 69 4.12 4.51 -10.87
C VAL A 69 3.13 3.95 -11.90
N LYS A 70 3.54 3.89 -13.17
CA LYS A 70 2.77 3.31 -14.27
C LYS A 70 2.48 1.80 -14.14
N PHE A 71 3.27 1.08 -13.36
CA PHE A 71 3.10 -0.36 -13.12
C PHE A 71 2.13 -0.66 -11.97
N PHE A 72 1.75 0.37 -11.22
CA PHE A 72 0.76 0.24 -10.16
C PHE A 72 -0.64 0.41 -10.75
N GLU A 73 -1.58 -0.33 -10.19
CA GLU A 73 -2.99 -0.18 -10.53
C GLU A 73 -3.48 1.21 -10.13
N ARG A 74 -4.15 1.88 -11.07
CA ARG A 74 -4.61 3.25 -10.88
C ARG A 74 -6.12 3.32 -10.82
N PHE A 75 -6.62 4.01 -9.81
CA PHE A 75 -8.03 4.20 -9.54
C PHE A 75 -8.43 5.63 -9.85
N GLU A 76 -9.61 5.80 -10.47
CA GLU A 76 -10.13 7.13 -10.79
C GLU A 76 -10.67 7.85 -9.55
N THR A 77 -11.15 7.10 -8.56
CA THR A 77 -11.69 7.60 -7.31
C THR A 77 -11.00 6.95 -6.11
N LEU A 78 -11.02 7.66 -4.98
CA LEU A 78 -10.55 7.13 -3.70
C LEU A 78 -11.37 5.91 -3.27
N GLU A 79 -12.68 5.91 -3.57
CA GLU A 79 -13.60 4.81 -3.26
C GLU A 79 -13.20 3.53 -3.98
N ALA A 80 -12.88 3.60 -5.28
CA ALA A 80 -12.43 2.42 -6.04
C ALA A 80 -11.11 1.85 -5.49
N ALA A 81 -10.17 2.71 -5.07
CA ALA A 81 -8.94 2.28 -4.41
C ALA A 81 -9.19 1.59 -3.06
N ARG A 82 -10.21 2.03 -2.31
CA ARG A 82 -10.62 1.40 -1.05
C ARG A 82 -11.30 0.05 -1.27
N GLU A 83 -12.15 -0.06 -2.30
CA GLU A 83 -12.80 -1.32 -2.66
C GLU A 83 -11.75 -2.37 -3.03
N GLU A 84 -10.77 -2.03 -3.87
CA GLU A 84 -9.68 -2.95 -4.20
C GLU A 84 -8.88 -3.35 -2.95
N LEU A 85 -8.60 -2.39 -2.06
CA LEU A 85 -7.92 -2.67 -0.81
C LEU A 85 -8.69 -3.68 0.06
N ASP A 86 -10.02 -3.56 0.14
CA ASP A 86 -10.87 -4.49 0.89
C ASP A 86 -10.84 -5.90 0.28
N GLU A 87 -10.84 -6.00 -1.06
CA GLU A 87 -10.70 -7.27 -1.77
C GLU A 87 -9.31 -7.90 -1.56
N ILE A 88 -8.23 -7.11 -1.61
CA ILE A 88 -6.86 -7.58 -1.28
C ILE A 88 -6.79 -8.15 0.14
N VAL A 89 -7.41 -7.47 1.11
CA VAL A 89 -7.45 -7.89 2.52
C VAL A 89 -8.25 -9.18 2.67
N LYS A 90 -9.42 -9.29 2.04
CA LYS A 90 -10.24 -10.51 2.04
C LYS A 90 -9.48 -11.68 1.41
N ALA A 91 -8.84 -11.47 0.27
CA ALA A 91 -8.06 -12.48 -0.43
C ALA A 91 -6.79 -12.88 0.33
N SER A 92 -6.22 -11.98 1.14
CA SER A 92 -5.07 -12.27 1.98
C SER A 92 -5.40 -13.16 3.19
N GLY A 93 -6.67 -13.25 3.58
CA GLY A 93 -7.13 -14.24 4.56
C GLY A 93 -7.34 -15.60 3.87
N ASN A 94 -6.69 -16.66 4.34
CA ASN A 94 -7.08 -18.00 3.94
C ASN A 94 -8.52 -18.23 4.39
N SER A 95 -9.35 -18.85 3.55
CA SER A 95 -10.83 -18.88 3.65
C SER A 95 -11.46 -19.28 5.00
N GLU A 96 -10.72 -19.85 5.94
CA GLU A 96 -11.17 -20.17 7.31
C GLU A 96 -10.79 -19.10 8.36
N ASP A 97 -9.81 -18.25 8.07
CA ASP A 97 -9.17 -17.29 8.99
C ASP A 97 -9.45 -15.82 8.62
N SER A 98 -10.20 -15.55 7.54
CA SER A 98 -10.59 -14.20 7.10
C SER A 98 -11.50 -13.47 8.10
N ILE A 99 -11.98 -14.14 9.15
CA ILE A 99 -12.66 -13.54 10.29
C ILE A 99 -11.70 -12.79 11.23
N HIS A 100 -10.40 -13.07 11.16
CA HIS A 100 -9.37 -12.44 12.00
C HIS A 100 -8.59 -11.34 11.29
N SER A 101 -8.84 -11.10 9.99
CA SER A 101 -8.31 -9.93 9.29
C SER A 101 -9.09 -8.69 9.65
N LYS A 102 -8.37 -7.64 10.06
CA LYS A 102 -8.94 -6.33 10.35
C LYS A 102 -8.15 -5.26 9.62
N LEU A 103 -8.83 -4.51 8.77
CA LEU A 103 -8.28 -3.30 8.18
C LEU A 103 -8.72 -2.10 9.02
N VAL A 104 -7.76 -1.35 9.55
CA VAL A 104 -8.01 -0.17 10.38
C VAL A 104 -7.47 1.05 9.68
N LYS A 105 -8.34 2.00 9.33
CA LYS A 105 -7.89 3.30 8.83
C LYS A 105 -7.14 4.04 9.94
N SER A 106 -6.01 4.63 9.58
CA SER A 106 -5.23 5.49 10.48
C SER A 106 -5.78 6.90 10.43
N ASP A 107 -5.88 7.54 11.60
CA ASP A 107 -6.23 8.96 11.71
C ASP A 107 -5.11 9.88 11.18
N GLU A 108 -3.86 9.39 11.20
CA GLU A 108 -2.71 10.07 10.60
C GLU A 108 -2.43 9.52 9.20
N VAL A 109 -2.43 10.42 8.21
CA VAL A 109 -1.88 10.12 6.89
C VAL A 109 -0.37 10.00 7.07
N ALA A 110 0.22 8.86 6.68
CA ALA A 110 1.66 8.68 6.80
C ALA A 110 2.40 9.80 6.04
N VAL A 111 3.12 10.65 6.78
CA VAL A 111 4.00 11.73 6.29
C VAL A 111 5.43 11.20 6.17
#